data_AF-A0A8U1FAJ1-F1
#
_entry.id   AF-A0A8U1FAJ1-F1
#
_cell.length_a   1.000
_cell.length_b   1.000
_cell.length_c   1.000
_cell.angle_alpha   90.00
_cell.angle_beta   90.00
_cell.angle_gamma   90.00
#
_symmetry.space_group_name_H-M   'P 1'
#
loop_
_entity.id
_entity.type
_entity.pdbx_description
1 polymer ?
#
loop_
_entity_poly.entity_id
_entity_poly.type
_entity_poly.pdbx_seq_one_letter_code
_entity_poly.pdbx_strand_id
1 'polypeptide(L)'
;MWTCEENNRGQADSSSSTVLCTGTRGECLLTVQLGDEDNLEDEEDVEFYLLFAGTNQRHLTSTLRISHVTLQAVCPAHDCSESVQVTLCSARPGGSVDPVAEERFQFVQDLAFDMAQFLVSAAGQADGLEGALLLDECQIPLQECERLDDSLSLALRHLALPQGWSVLGTNMGTPPDTNLDNSIGELGIGSLLCASLWTYF
;
A
#
# COMPACT_ATOMS: atom_id res chain seq x y z
N MET A 1 -1.68 1.39 8.40
CA MET A 1 -1.58 0.32 7.39
C MET A 1 -0.09 -0.02 7.23
N TRP A 2 0.28 -1.26 6.93
CA TRP A 2 1.69 -1.67 6.85
C TRP A 2 2.01 -2.12 5.44
N THR A 3 3.11 -1.62 4.89
CA THR A 3 3.58 -1.98 3.54
C THR A 3 4.70 -3.00 3.63
N CYS A 4 4.63 -4.01 2.77
CA CYS A 4 5.63 -5.05 2.62
C CYS A 4 6.67 -4.58 1.59
N GLU A 5 7.92 -4.45 2.01
CA GLU A 5 9.05 -4.10 1.15
C GLU A 5 9.97 -5.30 0.98
N GLU A 6 10.45 -5.50 -0.25
CA GLU A 6 11.40 -6.56 -0.58
C GLU A 6 12.78 -6.19 -0.05
N ASN A 7 13.42 -7.12 0.66
CA ASN A 7 14.74 -6.90 1.20
C ASN A 7 15.76 -7.13 0.08
N ASN A 8 16.34 -6.05 -0.42
CA ASN A 8 17.28 -6.00 -1.56
C ASN A 8 18.31 -7.16 -1.51
N ARG A 9 18.13 -8.20 -2.34
CA ARG A 9 19.06 -9.33 -2.43
C ARG A 9 19.50 -9.60 -3.87
N GLY A 10 20.76 -10.02 -3.96
CA GLY A 10 21.45 -10.32 -5.20
C GLY A 10 20.83 -11.49 -5.97
N GLN A 11 21.19 -11.52 -7.24
CA GLN A 11 20.70 -12.40 -8.30
C GLN A 11 20.47 -13.85 -7.85
N ALA A 12 19.20 -14.26 -7.76
CA ALA A 12 18.82 -15.64 -7.57
C ALA A 12 19.17 -16.46 -8.83
N ASP A 13 19.59 -17.72 -8.61
CA ASP A 13 19.73 -18.72 -9.66
C ASP A 13 18.34 -19.00 -10.27
N SER A 14 18.26 -19.05 -11.60
CA SER A 14 17.04 -19.37 -12.35
C SER A 14 16.38 -20.70 -11.98
N SER A 15 17.10 -21.58 -11.27
CA SER A 15 16.62 -22.90 -10.87
C SER A 15 15.71 -22.88 -9.63
N SER A 16 15.76 -21.82 -8.81
CA SER A 16 15.01 -21.75 -7.55
C SER A 16 13.79 -20.83 -7.64
N SER A 17 12.70 -21.26 -6.99
CA SER A 17 11.50 -20.44 -6.84
C SER A 17 11.80 -19.15 -6.04
N THR A 18 11.22 -18.02 -6.47
CA THR A 18 11.43 -16.70 -5.86
C THR A 18 10.10 -16.02 -5.54
N VAL A 19 10.04 -15.30 -4.42
CA VAL A 19 8.88 -14.50 -4.00
C VAL A 19 9.27 -13.04 -4.04
N LEU A 20 8.54 -12.23 -4.81
CA LEU A 20 8.79 -10.80 -5.02
C LEU A 20 7.57 -9.98 -4.58
N CYS A 21 7.75 -8.81 -3.96
CA CYS A 21 6.61 -7.87 -3.75
C CYS A 21 6.58 -6.89 -4.93
N THR A 22 5.55 -7.03 -5.75
CA THR A 22 5.29 -6.18 -6.91
C THR A 22 4.00 -5.42 -6.65
N GLY A 23 4.05 -4.37 -5.84
CA GLY A 23 2.87 -3.57 -5.49
C GLY A 23 3.21 -2.14 -5.09
N THR A 24 2.25 -1.24 -5.28
CA THR A 24 2.29 0.13 -4.75
C THR A 24 1.81 0.15 -3.30
N ARG A 25 2.28 1.13 -2.52
CA ARG A 25 1.94 1.30 -1.10
C ARG A 25 0.41 1.26 -0.90
N GLY A 26 -0.07 0.40 0.02
CA GLY A 26 -1.50 0.21 0.33
C GLY A 26 -2.09 -1.14 -0.08
N GLU A 27 -1.63 -1.74 -1.19
CA GLU A 27 -2.08 -3.06 -1.68
C GLU A 27 -0.87 -3.84 -2.24
N CYS A 28 0.00 -4.40 -1.37
CA CYS A 28 1.14 -5.21 -1.86
C CYS A 28 0.61 -6.52 -2.45
N LEU A 29 0.83 -6.70 -3.75
CA LEU A 29 0.66 -7.96 -4.46
C LEU A 29 2.01 -8.67 -4.48
N LEU A 30 2.07 -9.88 -3.92
CA LEU A 30 3.21 -10.75 -4.06
C LEU A 30 3.11 -11.53 -5.36
N THR A 31 4.17 -11.51 -6.14
CA THR A 31 4.34 -12.34 -7.33
C THR A 31 5.40 -13.39 -7.03
N VAL A 32 5.08 -14.64 -7.29
CA VAL A 32 5.99 -15.77 -7.13
C VAL A 32 6.37 -16.30 -8.51
N GLN A 33 7.66 -16.48 -8.75
CA GLN A 33 8.16 -17.22 -9.92
C GLN A 33 8.59 -18.60 -9.44
N LEU A 34 7.94 -19.64 -9.95
CA LEU A 34 8.31 -21.03 -9.69
C LEU A 34 9.56 -21.39 -10.50
N GLY A 35 10.53 -22.03 -9.85
CA GLY A 35 11.68 -22.63 -10.52
C GLY A 35 11.29 -23.88 -11.30
N ASP A 36 12.17 -24.33 -12.19
CA ASP A 36 11.93 -25.50 -13.04
C ASP A 36 11.62 -26.79 -12.24
N GLU A 37 12.23 -26.95 -11.06
CA GLU A 37 11.99 -28.12 -10.19
C GLU A 37 10.63 -28.09 -9.48
N ASP A 38 10.06 -26.89 -9.30
CA ASP A 38 8.81 -26.65 -8.57
C ASP A 38 7.62 -26.43 -9.51
N ASN A 39 7.86 -26.44 -10.82
CA ASN A 39 6.83 -26.32 -11.84
C ASN A 39 6.09 -27.66 -12.00
N LEU A 40 5.06 -27.84 -11.17
CA LEU A 40 4.26 -29.07 -11.12
C LEU A 40 3.12 -29.04 -12.16
N GLU A 41 3.46 -28.91 -13.45
CA GLU A 41 2.46 -28.85 -14.54
C GLU A 41 1.60 -30.12 -14.65
N ASP A 42 2.17 -31.27 -14.26
CA ASP A 42 1.53 -32.59 -14.39
C ASP A 42 0.70 -32.99 -13.15
N GLU A 43 0.71 -32.18 -12.08
CA GLU A 43 -0.07 -32.45 -10.87
C GLU A 43 -1.15 -31.38 -10.67
N GLU A 44 -2.28 -31.56 -11.37
CA GLU A 44 -3.46 -30.67 -11.33
C GLU A 44 -4.02 -30.44 -9.91
N ASP A 45 -3.73 -31.31 -8.95
CA ASP A 45 -4.27 -31.24 -7.60
C ASP A 45 -3.34 -30.56 -6.57
N VAL A 46 -2.22 -29.98 -7.00
CA VAL A 46 -1.31 -29.26 -6.08
C VAL A 46 -1.77 -27.82 -5.90
N GLU A 47 -2.01 -27.44 -4.65
CA GLU A 47 -2.35 -26.07 -4.27
C GLU A 47 -1.15 -25.39 -3.63
N PHE A 48 -0.98 -24.09 -3.91
CA PHE A 48 0.09 -23.29 -3.36
C PHE A 48 -0.43 -22.23 -2.38
N TYR A 49 0.27 -22.09 -1.26
CA TYR A 49 -0.06 -21.16 -0.19
C TYR A 49 1.18 -20.37 0.25
N LEU A 50 0.99 -19.12 0.69
CA LEU A 50 2.02 -18.33 1.34
C LEU A 50 1.74 -18.26 2.84
N LEU A 51 2.71 -18.73 3.62
CA LEU A 51 2.73 -18.61 5.08
C LEU A 51 3.61 -17.41 5.47
N PHE A 52 3.00 -16.41 6.07
CA PHE A 52 3.67 -15.27 6.68
C PHE A 52 3.86 -15.56 8.17
N ALA A 53 5.10 -15.59 8.63
CA ALA A 53 5.46 -15.80 10.03
C ALA A 53 6.17 -14.57 10.58
N GLY A 54 5.41 -13.72 11.24
CA GLY A 54 5.91 -12.62 12.06
C GLY A 54 6.16 -13.07 13.51
N THR A 55 6.53 -12.12 14.35
CA THR A 55 6.90 -12.33 15.75
C THR A 55 5.68 -12.72 16.57
N ASN A 56 4.55 -12.04 16.35
CA ASN A 56 3.32 -12.25 17.13
C ASN A 56 2.17 -12.84 16.31
N GLN A 57 2.27 -12.85 14.98
CA GLN A 57 1.20 -13.25 14.08
C GLN A 57 1.70 -14.23 13.03
N ARG A 58 0.80 -15.11 12.60
CA ARG A 58 1.00 -15.95 11.42
C ARG A 58 -0.22 -15.86 10.53
N HIS A 59 -0.01 -15.61 9.24
CA HIS A 59 -1.08 -15.50 8.25
C HIS A 59 -0.85 -16.51 7.14
N LEU A 60 -1.91 -17.18 6.72
CA LEU A 60 -1.89 -18.11 5.59
C LEU A 60 -2.74 -17.52 4.48
N THR A 61 -2.17 -17.38 3.29
CA THR A 61 -2.85 -16.82 2.12
C THR A 61 -2.80 -17.79 0.96
N SER A 62 -3.95 -18.02 0.32
CA SER A 62 -4.03 -18.80 -0.93
C SER A 62 -3.39 -18.03 -2.08
N THR A 63 -2.73 -18.74 -2.98
CA THR A 63 -2.21 -18.14 -4.22
C THR A 63 -3.20 -18.32 -5.38
N LEU A 64 -3.11 -17.43 -6.35
CA LEU A 64 -3.76 -17.53 -7.65
C LEU A 64 -2.70 -17.82 -8.71
N ARG A 65 -2.84 -18.94 -9.43
CA ARG A 65 -1.96 -19.29 -10.53
C ARG A 65 -2.36 -18.50 -11.78
N ILE A 66 -1.47 -17.62 -12.24
CA ILE A 66 -1.67 -16.76 -13.41
C ILE A 66 -1.06 -17.38 -14.67
N SER A 67 0.02 -18.15 -14.50
CA SER A 67 0.68 -18.89 -15.58
C SER A 67 1.26 -20.20 -15.05
N HIS A 68 1.93 -20.97 -15.91
CA HIS A 68 2.65 -22.17 -15.51
C HIS A 68 3.68 -21.90 -14.42
N VAL A 69 4.40 -20.78 -14.49
CA VAL A 69 5.49 -20.46 -13.55
C VAL A 69 5.15 -19.30 -12.62
N THR A 70 3.98 -18.69 -12.75
CA THR A 70 3.65 -17.45 -12.01
C THR A 70 2.45 -17.63 -11.11
N LEU A 71 2.65 -17.39 -9.82
CA LEU A 71 1.60 -17.28 -8.82
C LEU A 71 1.49 -15.85 -8.31
N GLN A 72 0.30 -15.47 -7.84
CA GLN A 72 0.05 -14.19 -7.20
C GLN A 72 -0.72 -14.36 -5.89
N ALA A 73 -0.46 -13.51 -4.93
CA ALA A 73 -1.21 -13.45 -3.68
C ALA A 73 -1.22 -12.04 -3.12
N VAL A 74 -2.33 -11.66 -2.50
CA VAL A 74 -2.42 -10.36 -1.81
C VAL A 74 -1.73 -10.49 -0.46
N CYS A 75 -0.83 -9.56 -0.15
CA CYS A 75 -0.15 -9.52 1.14
C CYS A 75 -1.18 -9.24 2.27
N PRO A 76 -1.20 -10.03 3.35
CA PRO A 76 -2.11 -9.80 4.45
C PRO A 76 -1.76 -8.51 5.20
N ALA A 77 -2.76 -7.91 5.83
CA ALA A 77 -2.53 -6.79 6.74
C ALA A 77 -1.68 -7.23 7.93
N HIS A 78 -0.67 -6.43 8.26
CA HIS A 78 0.11 -6.57 9.49
C HIS A 78 -0.32 -5.52 10.52
N ASP A 79 0.18 -5.62 11.74
CA ASP A 79 -0.10 -4.74 12.88
C ASP A 79 1.14 -4.02 13.45
N CYS A 80 2.36 -4.43 13.10
CA CYS A 80 3.59 -3.82 13.57
C CYS A 80 4.71 -3.81 12.50
N SER A 81 5.76 -3.02 12.76
CA SER A 81 6.95 -3.03 11.90
C SER A 81 7.85 -4.18 12.31
N GLU A 82 8.08 -5.11 11.39
CA GLU A 82 9.00 -6.22 11.63
C GLU A 82 9.47 -6.91 10.34
N SER A 83 10.51 -7.73 10.48
CA SER A 83 10.92 -8.64 9.41
C SER A 83 10.11 -9.93 9.52
N VAL A 84 9.39 -10.26 8.45
CA VAL A 84 8.50 -11.41 8.38
C VAL A 84 9.08 -12.44 7.43
N GLN A 85 9.11 -13.69 7.87
CA GLN A 85 9.46 -14.81 7.00
C GLN A 85 8.23 -15.24 6.21
N VAL A 86 8.35 -15.28 4.89
CA VAL A 86 7.30 -15.71 3.97
C VAL A 86 7.75 -16.98 3.30
N THR A 87 7.00 -18.06 3.53
CA THR A 87 7.29 -19.39 2.99
C THR A 87 6.20 -19.75 1.97
N LEU A 88 6.60 -20.06 0.74
CA LEU A 88 5.75 -20.75 -0.22
C LEU A 88 5.65 -22.22 0.17
N CYS A 89 4.44 -22.72 0.32
CA CYS A 89 4.14 -24.11 0.59
C CYS A 89 3.34 -24.71 -0.57
N SER A 90 3.67 -25.94 -0.94
CA SER A 90 2.83 -26.78 -1.80
C SER A 90 2.02 -27.74 -0.93
N ALA A 91 0.73 -27.88 -1.19
CA ALA A 91 -0.17 -28.79 -0.50
C ALA A 91 -0.73 -29.79 -1.51
N ARG A 92 -0.66 -31.08 -1.17
CA ARG A 92 -1.13 -32.18 -2.03
C ARG A 92 -2.39 -32.82 -1.43
N PRO A 93 -3.25 -33.48 -2.23
CA PRO A 93 -4.49 -34.11 -1.75
C PRO A 93 -4.29 -35.17 -0.66
N GLY A 94 -3.09 -35.74 -0.56
CA GLY A 94 -2.70 -36.68 0.49
C GLY A 94 -2.44 -36.03 1.86
N GLY A 95 -2.56 -34.71 1.98
CA GLY A 95 -2.35 -33.94 3.20
C GLY A 95 -0.89 -33.60 3.50
N SER A 96 0.04 -33.90 2.59
CA SER A 96 1.42 -33.42 2.70
C SER A 96 1.48 -31.93 2.37
N VAL A 97 2.28 -31.20 3.16
CA VAL A 97 2.57 -29.78 2.94
C VAL A 97 4.07 -29.62 3.00
N ASP A 98 4.66 -29.20 1.89
CA ASP A 98 6.11 -29.10 1.73
C ASP A 98 6.52 -27.64 1.44
N PRO A 99 7.51 -27.08 2.16
CA PRO A 99 8.04 -25.77 1.86
C PRO A 99 8.81 -25.80 0.53
N VAL A 100 8.59 -24.80 -0.30
CA VAL A 100 9.13 -24.68 -1.66
C VAL A 100 10.19 -23.58 -1.72
N ALA A 101 9.86 -22.39 -1.21
CA ALA A 101 10.76 -21.24 -1.16
C ALA A 101 10.52 -20.42 0.10
N GLU A 102 11.55 -19.71 0.56
CA GLU A 102 11.46 -18.83 1.71
C GLU A 102 12.13 -17.49 1.43
N GLU A 103 11.40 -16.42 1.71
CA GLU A 103 11.93 -15.07 1.64
C GLU A 103 11.63 -14.27 2.91
N ARG A 104 12.39 -13.19 3.10
CA ARG A 104 12.15 -12.26 4.21
C ARG A 104 11.76 -10.90 3.68
N PHE A 105 10.61 -10.45 4.13
CA PHE A 105 10.07 -9.13 3.82
C PHE A 105 10.10 -8.22 5.03
N GLN A 106 10.25 -6.93 4.78
CA GLN A 106 10.15 -5.93 5.83
C GLN A 106 8.76 -5.30 5.79
N PHE A 107 8.01 -5.43 6.88
CA PHE A 107 6.79 -4.68 7.08
C PHE A 107 7.14 -3.35 7.74
N VAL A 108 6.84 -2.26 7.04
CA VAL A 108 7.10 -0.88 7.48
C VAL A 108 5.81 -0.10 7.55
N GLN A 109 5.78 0.90 8.42
CA GLN A 109 4.61 1.75 8.60
C GLN A 109 4.34 2.49 7.30
N ASP A 110 3.10 2.45 6.82
CA ASP A 110 2.71 3.19 5.64
C ASP A 110 2.63 4.69 5.97
N LEU A 111 3.66 5.43 5.60
CA LEU A 111 3.71 6.88 5.81
C LEU A 111 2.52 7.60 5.16
N ALA A 112 2.01 7.11 4.02
CA ALA A 112 0.82 7.71 3.41
C ALA A 112 -0.41 7.53 4.29
N PHE A 113 -0.51 6.42 5.02
CA PHE A 113 -1.59 6.21 6.00
C PHE A 113 -1.50 7.17 7.18
N ASP A 114 -0.32 7.38 7.73
CA ASP A 114 -0.12 8.34 8.83
C ASP A 114 -0.43 9.77 8.36
N MET A 115 0.03 10.13 7.16
CA MET A 115 -0.27 11.41 6.53
C MET A 115 -1.78 11.57 6.29
N ALA A 116 -2.47 10.53 5.81
CA ALA A 116 -3.92 10.56 5.64
C ALA A 116 -4.64 10.76 6.98
N GLN A 117 -4.20 10.10 8.06
CA GLN A 117 -4.77 10.31 9.40
C GLN A 117 -4.56 11.74 9.91
N PHE A 118 -3.37 12.30 9.67
CA PHE A 118 -3.08 13.69 9.97
C PHE A 118 -3.99 14.64 9.19
N LEU A 119 -4.10 14.46 7.85
CA LEU A 119 -4.95 15.27 6.99
C LEU A 119 -6.43 15.22 7.43
N VAL A 120 -6.94 14.04 7.78
CA VAL A 120 -8.31 13.89 8.29
C VAL A 120 -8.53 14.68 9.58
N SER A 121 -7.54 14.69 10.48
CA SER A 121 -7.61 15.38 11.77
C SER A 121 -7.42 16.90 11.64
N ALA A 122 -6.60 17.33 10.69
CA ALA A 122 -6.25 18.73 10.45
C ALA A 122 -7.28 19.48 9.60
N ALA A 123 -7.98 18.80 8.69
CA ALA A 123 -8.93 19.44 7.78
C ALA A 123 -10.02 20.21 8.55
N GLY A 124 -10.22 21.48 8.18
CA GLY A 124 -11.18 22.37 8.82
C GLY A 124 -10.69 23.07 10.10
N GLN A 125 -9.47 22.79 10.58
CA GLN A 125 -8.83 23.59 11.64
C GLN A 125 -8.11 24.79 11.02
N ALA A 126 -8.21 25.97 11.65
CA ALA A 126 -7.68 27.24 11.11
C ALA A 126 -6.16 27.23 10.90
N ASP A 127 -5.44 26.40 11.66
CA ASP A 127 -3.98 26.26 11.70
C ASP A 127 -3.51 24.81 11.44
N GLY A 128 -4.44 23.85 11.29
CA GLY A 128 -4.12 22.42 11.23
C GLY A 128 -3.24 22.02 10.03
N LEU A 129 -3.23 22.82 8.96
CA LEU A 129 -2.46 22.56 7.75
C LEU A 129 -1.25 23.49 7.55
N GLU A 130 -0.89 24.30 8.56
CA GLU A 130 0.23 25.24 8.48
C GLU A 130 1.56 24.53 8.13
N GLY A 131 1.76 23.31 8.64
CA GLY A 131 2.91 22.48 8.30
C GLY A 131 2.95 21.97 6.85
N ALA A 132 1.81 21.90 6.15
CA ALA A 132 1.77 21.50 4.74
C ALA A 132 2.18 22.64 3.80
N LEU A 133 2.10 23.91 4.24
CA LEU A 133 2.57 25.06 3.47
C LEU A 133 4.09 25.01 3.21
N LEU A 134 4.84 24.33 4.07
CA LEU A 134 6.29 24.13 3.93
C LEU A 134 6.66 23.16 2.78
N LEU A 135 5.71 22.36 2.30
CA LEU A 135 5.95 21.42 1.20
C LEU A 135 6.04 22.14 -0.16
N ASP A 136 5.39 23.30 -0.31
CA ASP A 136 5.48 24.12 -1.52
C ASP A 136 6.93 24.62 -1.75
N GLU A 137 7.67 24.84 -0.66
CA GLU A 137 9.07 25.29 -0.71
C GLU A 137 10.04 24.19 -1.17
N CYS A 138 9.62 22.92 -1.10
CA CYS A 138 10.48 21.75 -1.31
C CYS A 138 10.71 21.39 -2.78
N GLN A 139 10.06 22.06 -3.75
CA GLN A 139 10.20 21.81 -5.20
C GLN A 139 10.14 20.31 -5.56
N ILE A 140 9.14 19.62 -5.01
CA ILE A 140 8.98 18.18 -5.21
C ILE A 140 8.65 17.91 -6.69
N PRO A 141 9.34 16.98 -7.36
CA PRO A 141 9.02 16.62 -8.74
C PRO A 141 7.57 16.13 -8.89
N LEU A 142 6.90 16.50 -9.98
CA LEU A 142 5.49 16.15 -10.21
C LEU A 142 5.21 14.66 -10.08
N GLN A 143 6.10 13.80 -10.58
CA GLN A 143 5.95 12.35 -10.50
C GLN A 143 5.92 11.85 -9.05
N GLU A 144 6.68 12.49 -8.16
CA GLU A 144 6.69 12.13 -6.74
C GLU A 144 5.43 12.65 -6.03
N CYS A 145 4.89 13.80 -6.45
CA CYS A 145 3.57 14.27 -6.01
C CYS A 145 2.46 13.30 -6.46
N GLU A 146 2.41 12.92 -7.73
CA GLU A 146 1.42 11.98 -8.27
C GLU A 146 1.47 10.62 -7.53
N ARG A 147 2.67 10.10 -7.28
CA ARG A 147 2.85 8.86 -6.50
C ARG A 147 2.38 8.99 -5.06
N LEU A 148 2.64 10.14 -4.43
CA LEU A 148 2.17 10.43 -3.09
C LEU A 148 0.64 10.54 -3.06
N ASP A 149 0.04 11.22 -4.03
CA ASP A 149 -1.41 11.39 -4.16
C ASP A 149 -2.14 10.07 -4.32
N ASP A 150 -1.63 9.18 -5.17
CA ASP A 150 -2.20 7.85 -5.33
C ASP A 150 -2.14 7.07 -4.01
N SER A 151 -1.00 7.13 -3.32
CA SER A 151 -0.81 6.47 -2.02
C SER A 151 -1.75 7.05 -0.94
N LEU A 152 -1.92 8.38 -0.88
CA LEU A 152 -2.82 9.05 0.05
C LEU A 152 -4.29 8.75 -0.27
N SER A 153 -4.67 8.72 -1.54
CA SER A 153 -6.03 8.42 -1.98
C SER A 153 -6.44 7.00 -1.58
N LEU A 154 -5.52 6.04 -1.69
CA LEU A 154 -5.72 4.67 -1.22
C LEU A 154 -5.84 4.64 0.30
N ALA A 155 -4.92 5.29 1.03
CA ALA A 155 -4.95 5.34 2.48
C ALA A 155 -6.26 5.93 3.04
N LEU A 156 -6.77 7.02 2.45
CA LEU A 156 -8.02 7.67 2.85
C LEU A 156 -9.25 6.75 2.72
N ARG A 157 -9.27 5.83 1.75
CA ARG A 157 -10.36 4.84 1.60
C ARG A 157 -10.47 3.90 2.81
N HIS A 158 -9.38 3.71 3.54
CA HIS A 158 -9.34 2.85 4.71
C HIS A 158 -9.60 3.59 6.02
N LEU A 159 -9.80 4.91 5.99
CA LEU A 159 -10.13 5.72 7.15
C LEU A 159 -11.64 5.94 7.25
N ALA A 160 -12.14 5.92 8.49
CA ALA A 160 -13.51 6.36 8.78
C ALA A 160 -13.54 7.89 8.76
N LEU A 161 -13.99 8.47 7.64
CA LEU A 161 -14.09 9.92 7.50
C LEU A 161 -15.27 10.47 8.30
N PRO A 162 -15.11 11.61 9.00
CA PRO A 162 -16.24 12.31 9.63
C PRO A 162 -17.33 12.66 8.60
N GLN A 163 -18.58 12.75 9.06
CA GLN A 163 -19.69 13.11 8.17
C GLN A 163 -19.49 14.51 7.58
N GLY A 164 -19.57 14.63 6.25
CA GLY A 164 -19.38 15.91 5.55
C GLY A 164 -17.93 16.39 5.52
N TRP A 165 -16.98 15.52 5.85
CA TRP A 165 -15.55 15.81 5.76
C TRP A 165 -15.15 16.14 4.31
N SER A 166 -14.39 17.21 4.16
CA SER A 166 -13.71 17.60 2.93
C SER A 166 -12.36 18.17 3.33
N VAL A 167 -11.34 17.97 2.50
CA VAL A 167 -10.02 18.59 2.72
C VAL A 167 -10.10 20.12 2.71
N LEU A 168 -11.10 20.73 2.05
CA LEU A 168 -11.36 22.18 2.10
C LEU A 168 -12.08 22.65 3.39
N GLY A 169 -12.45 21.73 4.27
CA GLY A 169 -13.24 22.02 5.47
C GLY A 169 -14.75 22.12 5.19
N THR A 170 -15.55 22.13 6.26
CA THR A 170 -17.02 22.02 6.22
C THR A 170 -17.76 23.32 5.84
N ASN A 171 -17.10 24.35 5.30
CA ASN A 171 -17.72 25.66 5.09
C ASN A 171 -18.26 25.85 3.67
N MET A 172 -19.27 25.06 3.31
CA MET A 172 -20.09 25.28 2.11
C MET A 172 -21.54 25.62 2.48
N GLY A 173 -21.74 26.30 3.61
CA GLY A 173 -23.04 26.36 4.29
C GLY A 173 -23.43 27.69 4.92
N THR A 174 -23.03 28.84 4.38
CA THR A 174 -23.73 30.12 4.64
C THR A 174 -23.34 31.12 3.56
N PRO A 175 -24.27 31.74 2.82
CA PRO A 175 -23.96 32.94 2.06
C PRO A 175 -23.99 34.14 3.04
N PRO A 176 -22.88 34.86 3.28
CA PRO A 176 -22.98 36.21 3.77
C PRO A 176 -22.96 37.14 2.56
N ASP A 177 -24.04 37.90 2.45
CA ASP A 177 -24.13 39.04 1.55
C ASP A 177 -22.89 39.93 1.63
N THR A 178 -22.38 40.25 0.44
CA THR A 178 -21.62 41.45 0.09
C THR A 178 -20.26 41.71 0.75
N ASN A 179 -19.26 41.73 -0.14
CA ASN A 179 -18.10 42.64 -0.14
C ASN A 179 -17.06 42.43 0.97
N LEU A 180 -15.96 41.75 0.63
CA LEU A 180 -14.61 42.14 1.04
C LEU A 180 -13.60 41.59 0.03
N ASP A 181 -12.61 42.44 -0.21
CA ASP A 181 -11.60 42.42 -1.26
C ASP A 181 -10.75 41.15 -1.36
N ASN A 182 -10.35 40.85 -2.60
CA ASN A 182 -9.04 40.33 -3.01
C ASN A 182 -8.14 39.74 -1.91
N SER A 183 -8.16 38.41 -1.79
CA SER A 183 -6.97 37.55 -1.77
C SER A 183 -7.42 36.09 -1.64
N ILE A 184 -7.98 35.52 -2.70
CA ILE A 184 -7.73 34.10 -2.95
C ILE A 184 -6.37 34.07 -3.64
N GLY A 185 -5.34 34.40 -2.87
CA GLY A 185 -3.99 34.00 -3.23
C GLY A 185 -3.99 32.49 -3.18
N GLU A 186 -3.49 31.88 -4.26
CA GLU A 186 -3.07 30.49 -4.36
C GLU A 186 -2.59 29.98 -2.99
N LEU A 187 -3.48 29.33 -2.25
CA LEU A 187 -3.04 28.50 -1.14
C LEU A 187 -2.41 27.29 -1.82
N GLY A 188 -1.07 27.30 -1.88
CA GLY A 188 -0.17 26.35 -2.58
C GLY A 188 -0.36 24.86 -2.23
N ILE A 189 -1.39 24.51 -1.47
CA ILE A 189 -1.85 23.13 -1.27
C ILE A 189 -2.40 22.55 -2.59
N GLY A 190 -2.93 23.39 -3.49
CA GLY A 190 -3.45 22.96 -4.80
C GLY A 190 -2.39 22.38 -5.75
N SER A 191 -1.11 22.63 -5.49
CA SER A 191 0.02 22.10 -6.28
C SER A 191 0.44 20.69 -5.85
N LEU A 192 0.05 20.27 -4.63
CA LEU A 192 0.48 19.00 -4.03
C LEU A 192 -0.57 17.88 -4.13
N LEU A 193 -1.81 18.22 -4.48
CA LEU A 193 -2.94 17.28 -4.59
C LEU A 193 -3.45 17.28 -6.03
N CYS A 194 -2.71 16.64 -6.94
CA CYS A 194 -3.04 16.61 -8.36
C CYS A 194 -3.89 15.38 -8.71
N ALA A 195 -5.00 15.62 -9.43
CA ALA A 195 -5.89 14.68 -10.09
C ALA A 195 -6.65 13.62 -9.25
N SER A 196 -6.00 12.81 -8.41
CA SER A 196 -6.63 11.64 -7.76
C SER A 196 -7.51 12.01 -6.56
N LEU A 197 -7.15 13.07 -5.82
CA LEU A 197 -7.89 13.53 -4.65
C LEU A 197 -9.14 14.36 -5.00
N TRP A 198 -9.28 14.85 -6.24
CA TRP A 198 -10.48 15.59 -6.69
C TRP A 198 -11.77 14.78 -6.56
N THR A 199 -11.69 13.44 -6.59
CA THR A 199 -12.86 12.58 -6.34
C THR A 199 -13.38 12.61 -4.90
N TYR A 200 -12.58 13.13 -3.95
CA TYR A 200 -12.94 13.28 -2.53
C TYR A 200 -13.16 14.74 -2.09
N PHE A 201 -13.05 15.70 -3.02
CA PHE A 201 -13.39 17.12 -2.84
C PHE A 201 -14.82 17.39 -3.32
#